data_AF-A0AA97AIQ4-F1
#
_entry.id   AF-A0AA97AIQ4-F1
#
_cell.length_a   1.000
_cell.length_b   1.000
_cell.length_c   1.000
_cell.angle_alpha   90.00
_cell.angle_beta   90.00
_cell.angle_gamma   90.00
#
_symmetry.space_group_name_H-M   'P 1'
#
loop_
_entity.id
_entity.type
_entity.pdbx_description
1 polymer ?
#
loop_
_entity_poly.entity_id
_entity_poly.type
_entity_poly.pdbx_seq_one_letter_code
_entity_poly.pdbx_strand_id
1 'polypeptide(L)'
;MNALTLFVLILNFVILFSILGKHQDKVERRLKRIEFYMDLVVDHLELDRFPEEVKQIALNADPRQRLKAVKLYQEKTGATFQEAVKAVEKVSGRSFRS
;
A
#
# COMPACT_ATOMS: atom_id res chain seq x y z
N MET A 1 17.36 -42.47 10.45
CA MET A 1 16.18 -41.58 10.58
C MET A 1 15.05 -42.20 9.80
N ASN A 2 13.95 -42.58 10.46
CA ASN A 2 12.91 -43.39 9.83
C ASN A 2 11.92 -42.47 9.11
N ALA A 3 11.41 -42.87 7.95
CA ALA A 3 10.42 -42.09 7.18
C ALA A 3 9.22 -41.67 8.05
N LEU A 4 8.82 -42.53 9.00
CA LEU A 4 7.77 -42.25 9.98
C LEU A 4 8.09 -41.03 10.87
N THR A 5 9.35 -40.89 11.33
CA THR A 5 9.76 -39.76 12.17
C THR A 5 9.74 -38.43 11.42
N LEU A 6 10.08 -38.44 10.13
CA LEU A 6 9.98 -37.25 9.27
C LEU A 6 8.52 -36.86 9.04
N PHE A 7 7.65 -37.84 8.79
CA PHE A 7 6.22 -37.60 8.60
C PHE A 7 5.56 -36.95 9.82
N VAL A 8 5.86 -37.45 11.02
CA VAL A 8 5.32 -36.90 12.29
C VAL A 8 5.82 -35.48 12.54
N LEU A 9 7.08 -35.17 12.21
CA LEU A 9 7.63 -33.82 12.34
C LEU A 9 6.98 -32.82 11.37
N ILE A 10 6.79 -33.21 10.11
CA ILE A 10 6.10 -32.37 9.12
C ILE A 10 4.66 -32.10 9.57
N LEU A 11 3.97 -33.13 10.07
CA LEU A 11 2.59 -32.99 10.52
C LEU A 11 2.46 -32.04 11.72
N ASN A 12 3.37 -32.12 12.68
CA ASN A 12 3.45 -31.15 13.78
C ASN A 12 3.75 -29.73 13.29
N PHE A 13 4.67 -29.59 12.33
CA PHE A 13 5.03 -28.29 11.78
C PHE A 13 3.85 -27.60 11.07
N VAL A 14 3.05 -28.35 10.31
CA VAL A 14 1.84 -27.83 9.65
C VAL A 14 0.79 -27.35 10.66
N ILE A 15 0.61 -28.10 11.75
CA ILE A 15 -0.33 -27.72 12.82
C ILE A 15 0.13 -26.43 13.51
N LEU A 16 1.42 -26.32 13.85
CA LEU A 16 2.00 -25.13 14.44
C LEU A 16 1.89 -23.91 13.52
N PHE A 17 2.14 -24.10 12.21
CA PHE A 17 2.04 -23.03 11.22
C PHE A 17 0.59 -22.53 11.05
N SER A 18 -0.39 -23.44 11.13
CA SER A 18 -1.82 -23.10 11.06
C SER A 18 -2.30 -22.24 12.23
N ILE A 19 -1.66 -22.36 13.41
CA ILE A 19 -1.98 -21.54 14.59
C ILE A 19 -1.43 -20.12 14.41
N LEU A 20 -0.24 -19.96 13.84
CA LEU A 20 0.37 -18.66 13.56
C LEU A 20 -0.42 -17.85 12.51
N GLY A 21 -0.98 -18.49 11.49
CA GLY A 21 -1.74 -17.83 10.43
C GLY A 21 -2.99 -17.07 10.92
N LYS A 22 -3.66 -17.56 11.96
CA LYS A 22 -4.91 -16.97 12.49
C LYS A 22 -4.75 -15.58 13.12
N HIS A 23 -3.53 -15.16 13.42
CA HIS A 23 -3.27 -13.82 13.99
C HIS A 23 -3.24 -12.71 12.93
N GLN A 24 -3.03 -13.03 11.65
CA GLN A 24 -2.90 -12.02 10.60
C GLN A 24 -4.24 -11.35 10.26
N ASP A 25 -5.34 -12.11 10.23
CA ASP A 25 -6.68 -11.58 9.91
C ASP A 25 -7.16 -10.51 10.89
N LYS A 26 -6.79 -10.63 12.18
CA LYS A 26 -7.16 -9.65 13.21
C LYS A 26 -6.43 -8.33 13.04
N VAL A 27 -5.18 -8.37 12.59
CA VAL A 27 -4.35 -7.18 12.36
C VAL A 27 -4.84 -6.44 11.12
N GLU A 28 -5.12 -7.14 10.03
CA GLU A 28 -5.61 -6.53 8.79
C GLU A 28 -6.94 -5.77 8.99
N ARG A 29 -7.88 -6.36 9.76
CA ARG A 29 -9.16 -5.71 10.09
C ARG A 29 -8.98 -4.45 10.93
N ARG A 30 -7.99 -4.41 11.83
CA ARG A 30 -7.68 -3.22 12.63
C ARG A 30 -7.02 -2.14 11.77
N LEU A 31 -6.11 -2.52 10.87
CA LEU A 31 -5.46 -1.61 9.94
C LEU A 31 -6.49 -0.91 9.05
N LYS A 32 -7.41 -1.66 8.44
CA LYS A 32 -8.51 -1.11 7.62
C LYS A 32 -9.38 -0.11 8.38
N ARG A 33 -9.63 -0.34 9.67
CA ARG A 33 -10.42 0.58 10.50
C ARG A 33 -9.65 1.87 10.80
N ILE A 34 -8.34 1.76 11.06
CA ILE A 34 -7.48 2.92 11.30
C ILE A 34 -7.37 3.75 10.02
N GLU A 35 -7.17 3.11 8.87
CA GLU A 35 -7.15 3.76 7.56
C GLU A 35 -8.46 4.51 7.29
N PHE A 36 -9.62 3.88 7.55
CA PHE A 36 -10.92 4.53 7.43
C PHE A 36 -11.09 5.76 8.33
N TYR A 37 -10.68 5.69 9.60
CA TYR A 37 -10.78 6.86 10.48
C TYR A 37 -9.80 7.97 10.09
N MET A 38 -8.59 7.61 9.65
CA MET A 38 -7.64 8.59 9.12
C MET A 38 -8.17 9.27 7.86
N ASP A 39 -8.77 8.51 6.94
CA ASP A 39 -9.46 9.06 5.77
C ASP A 39 -10.53 10.06 6.18
N LEU A 40 -11.36 9.70 7.18
CA LEU A 40 -12.43 10.56 7.67
C LEU A 40 -11.91 11.85 8.32
N VAL A 41 -10.86 11.76 9.13
CA VAL A 41 -10.26 12.91 9.81
C VAL A 41 -9.59 13.84 8.80
N VAL A 42 -8.88 13.30 7.81
CA VAL A 42 -8.28 14.11 6.75
C VAL A 42 -9.35 14.82 5.93
N ASP A 43 -10.39 14.10 5.52
CA ASP A 43 -11.51 14.64 4.74
C ASP A 43 -12.24 15.75 5.52
N HIS A 44 -12.49 15.51 6.81
CA HIS A 44 -13.12 16.50 7.69
C HIS A 44 -12.27 17.74 7.95
N LEU A 45 -10.94 17.63 7.89
CA LEU A 45 -10.01 18.76 8.07
C LEU A 45 -9.65 19.46 6.74
N GLU A 46 -10.21 19.02 5.62
CA GLU A 46 -9.89 19.51 4.27
C GLU A 46 -8.38 19.54 3.96
N LEU A 47 -7.62 18.63 4.61
CA LEU A 47 -6.18 18.56 4.41
C LEU A 47 -5.90 17.92 3.05
N ASP A 48 -5.35 18.70 2.13
CA ASP A 48 -4.90 18.20 0.83
C ASP A 48 -3.75 17.22 1.10
N ARG A 49 -4.06 15.92 1.04
CA ARG A 49 -3.11 14.82 1.32
C ARG A 49 -1.98 14.73 0.30
N PHE A 50 -2.11 15.49 -0.78
CA PHE A 50 -1.17 15.49 -1.87
C PHE A 50 -0.07 16.51 -1.59
N PRO A 51 1.20 16.10 -1.41
CA PRO A 51 2.26 17.05 -1.17
C PRO A 51 2.33 18.05 -2.33
N GLU A 52 2.36 19.35 -2.01
CA GLU A 52 2.27 20.43 -3.01
C GLU A 52 3.39 20.35 -4.06
N GLU A 53 4.59 19.91 -3.64
CA GLU A 53 5.73 19.62 -4.52
C GLU A 53 5.39 18.55 -5.58
N VAL A 54 4.67 17.49 -5.18
CA VAL A 54 4.24 16.43 -6.09
C VAL A 54 3.17 16.96 -7.04
N LYS A 55 2.24 17.80 -6.55
CA LYS A 55 1.18 18.41 -7.35
C LYS A 55 1.76 19.23 -8.50
N GLN A 56 2.73 20.09 -8.19
CA GLN A 56 3.42 20.92 -9.19
C GLN A 56 4.11 20.08 -10.26
N ILE A 57 4.79 18.99 -9.85
CA ILE A 57 5.49 18.11 -10.79
C ILE A 57 4.49 17.28 -11.62
N ALA A 58 3.39 16.82 -11.02
CA ALA A 58 2.36 16.01 -11.65
C ALA A 58 1.57 16.75 -12.73
N LEU A 59 1.31 18.06 -12.55
CA LEU A 59 0.57 18.89 -13.50
C LEU A 59 1.33 19.14 -14.80
N ASN A 60 2.65 19.00 -14.80
CA ASN A 60 3.49 19.16 -15.99
C ASN A 60 3.06 18.22 -17.13
N ALA A 61 3.21 18.68 -18.37
CA ALA A 61 2.88 17.91 -19.57
C ALA A 61 3.95 16.84 -19.92
N ASP A 62 5.17 16.96 -19.40
CA ASP A 62 6.29 16.07 -19.72
C ASP A 62 6.11 14.69 -19.04
N PRO A 63 6.12 13.58 -19.81
CA PRO A 63 6.09 12.23 -19.27
C PRO A 63 7.19 11.92 -18.25
N ARG A 64 8.39 12.53 -18.39
CA ARG A 64 9.51 12.35 -17.44
C ARG A 64 9.19 12.95 -16.08
N GLN A 65 8.51 14.10 -16.06
CA GLN A 65 8.08 14.75 -14.83
C GLN A 65 6.98 13.94 -14.14
N ARG A 66 6.03 13.36 -14.89
CA ARG A 66 5.02 12.47 -14.31
C ARG A 66 5.64 11.27 -13.58
N LEU A 67 6.64 10.63 -14.16
CA LEU A 67 7.35 9.54 -13.48
C LEU A 67 8.08 10.02 -12.21
N LYS A 68 8.67 11.23 -12.27
CA LYS A 68 9.30 11.86 -11.11
C LYS A 68 8.28 12.16 -10.00
N ALA A 69 7.08 12.61 -10.34
CA ALA A 69 5.99 12.82 -9.38
C ALA A 69 5.57 11.50 -8.71
N VAL A 70 5.46 10.41 -9.47
CA VAL A 70 5.15 9.08 -8.90
C VAL A 70 6.23 8.68 -7.88
N LYS A 71 7.52 8.77 -8.23
CA LYS A 71 8.60 8.44 -7.31
C LYS A 71 8.59 9.33 -6.06
N LEU A 72 8.44 10.64 -6.24
CA LEU A 72 8.41 11.58 -5.11
C LEU A 72 7.20 11.31 -4.19
N TYR A 73 6.05 10.93 -4.75
CA TYR A 73 4.89 10.54 -3.96
C TYR A 73 5.16 9.29 -3.12
N GLN A 74 5.81 8.27 -3.69
CA GLN A 74 6.21 7.07 -2.95
C GLN A 74 7.18 7.39 -1.80
N GLU A 75 8.16 8.25 -2.05
CA GLU A 75 9.15 8.66 -1.04
C GLU A 75 8.51 9.43 0.12
N LYS A 76 7.52 10.28 -0.16
CA LYS A 76 6.87 11.14 0.86
C LYS A 76 5.78 10.41 1.64
N THR A 77 5.06 9.49 1.00
CA THR A 77 3.86 8.84 1.58
C THR A 77 4.06 7.38 1.91
N GLY A 78 5.13 6.74 1.44
CA GLY A 78 5.34 5.30 1.56
C GLY A 78 4.39 4.46 0.69
N ALA A 79 3.62 5.10 -0.19
CA ALA A 79 2.65 4.42 -1.05
C ALA A 79 3.31 3.41 -1.99
N THR A 80 2.56 2.36 -2.32
CA THR A 80 2.94 1.42 -3.37
C THR A 80 2.94 2.12 -4.73
N PHE A 81 3.60 1.51 -5.71
CA PHE A 81 3.67 2.07 -7.07
C PHE A 81 2.28 2.29 -7.69
N GLN A 82 1.37 1.33 -7.50
CA GLN A 82 0.01 1.42 -8.04
C GLN A 82 -0.79 2.57 -7.40
N GLU A 83 -0.68 2.74 -6.10
CA GLU A 83 -1.32 3.84 -5.37
C GLU A 83 -0.75 5.19 -5.79
N ALA A 84 0.57 5.30 -5.93
CA ALA A 84 1.24 6.51 -6.36
C ALA A 84 0.84 6.92 -7.79
N VAL A 85 0.79 5.97 -8.72
CA VAL A 85 0.28 6.22 -10.09
C VAL A 85 -1.15 6.73 -10.03
N LYS A 86 -2.05 6.04 -9.32
CA LYS A 86 -3.47 6.43 -9.21
C LYS A 86 -3.64 7.83 -8.60
N ALA A 87 -2.82 8.18 -7.63
CA ALA A 87 -2.85 9.49 -6.99
C ALA A 87 -2.36 10.60 -7.95
N VAL A 88 -1.27 10.36 -8.68
CA VAL A 88 -0.77 11.29 -9.71
C VAL A 88 -1.73 11.44 -10.88
N GLU A 89 -2.42 10.38 -11.30
CA GLU A 89 -3.46 10.43 -12.34
C GLU A 89 -4.67 11.25 -11.89
N LYS A 90 -5.12 11.13 -10.63
CA LYS A 90 -6.20 11.96 -10.06
C LYS A 90 -5.89 13.45 -10.14
N VAL A 91 -4.64 13.83 -9.88
CA VAL A 91 -4.20 15.24 -9.89
C VAL A 91 -3.99 15.76 -11.31
N SER A 92 -3.35 14.98 -12.17
CA SER A 92 -3.03 15.39 -13.54
C SER A 92 -4.20 15.27 -14.52
N GLY A 93 -5.22 14.47 -14.18
CA GLY A 93 -6.34 14.14 -15.07
C GLY A 93 -5.96 13.30 -16.28
N ARG A 94 -4.72 12.78 -16.36
CA ARG A 94 -4.19 12.03 -17.50
C ARG A 94 -3.86 10.61 -17.08
N SER A 95 -4.27 9.62 -17.87
CA SER A 95 -3.86 8.23 -17.70
C SER A 95 -2.39 8.02 -18.09
N PHE A 96 -1.70 7.09 -17.45
CA PHE A 96 -0.37 6.59 -17.87
C PHE A 96 -0.48 5.57 -19.02
N ARG A 97 -1.70 5.13 -19.37
CA ARG A 97 -1.95 4.08 -20.38
C ARG A 97 -2.16 4.59 -21.81
N SER A 98 -1.96 5.88 -22.09
CA SER A 98 -2.10 6.46 -23.44
C SER A 98 -0.86 6.26 -24.29
#